data_AF-A0A6B2C8R8-F1
#
_entry.id   AF-A0A6B2C8R8-F1
#
_cell.length_a   1.000
_cell.length_b   1.000
_cell.length_c   1.000
_cell.angle_alpha   90.00
_cell.angle_beta   90.00
_cell.angle_gamma   90.00
#
_symmetry.space_group_name_H-M   'P 1'
#
loop_
_entity.id
_entity.type
_entity.pdbx_description
1 polymer ?
#
loop_
_entity_poly.entity_id
_entity_poly.type
_entity_poly.pdbx_seq_one_letter_code
_entity_poly.pdbx_strand_id
1 'polypeptide(L)'
;MFNIDLRVFLMILPHTLIARNVEVIIKTLIAQRLYREGFSQLDIARILGVSQPTINMYLKDPSYSQENMMKRLKEIGLDPKEFNDFLEEIMFLIKRGLTEDVLRRLVVYSNSLLSSLKLCDYH
;
A
#
# COMPACT_ATOMS: atom_id res chain seq x y z
N MET A 1 35.77 17.76 14.73
CA MET A 1 34.42 18.01 14.19
C MET A 1 34.02 16.79 13.38
N PHE A 2 33.01 16.03 13.80
CA PHE A 2 32.47 14.96 12.97
C PHE A 2 31.73 15.59 11.80
N ASN A 3 32.22 15.37 10.59
CA ASN A 3 31.53 15.74 9.37
C ASN A 3 30.45 14.69 9.13
N ILE A 4 29.31 14.85 9.80
CA ILE A 4 28.17 13.94 9.60
C ILE A 4 27.62 14.22 8.21
N ASP A 5 27.65 13.20 7.36
CA ASP A 5 27.07 13.27 6.03
C ASP A 5 25.59 13.64 6.13
N LEU A 6 25.19 14.74 5.49
CA LEU A 6 23.80 15.21 5.46
C LEU A 6 22.84 14.12 4.96
N ARG A 7 23.31 13.14 4.18
CA ARG A 7 22.54 11.96 3.76
C ARG A 7 22.09 11.09 4.94
N VAL A 8 22.88 11.01 6.01
CA VAL A 8 22.50 10.30 7.25
C VAL A 8 21.40 11.04 8.00
N PHE A 9 21.38 12.38 7.93
CA PHE A 9 20.35 13.20 8.57
C PHE A 9 19.01 13.19 7.80
N LEU A 10 19.06 13.01 6.48
CA LEU A 10 17.89 12.94 5.60
C LEU A 10 17.45 11.50 5.29
N MET A 11 18.06 10.50 5.93
CA MET A 11 17.86 9.09 5.60
C MET A 11 16.42 8.65 5.86
N ILE A 12 15.69 8.32 4.79
CA ILE A 12 14.39 7.66 4.87
C ILE A 12 14.65 6.15 4.91
N LEU A 13 14.28 5.51 6.02
CA LEU A 13 14.43 4.07 6.13
C LEU A 13 13.55 3.36 5.08
N PRO A 14 14.04 2.30 4.40
CA PRO A 14 13.29 1.61 3.35
C PRO A 14 11.88 1.14 3.77
N HIS A 15 11.71 0.71 5.03
CA HIS A 15 10.40 0.33 5.54
C HIS A 15 9.44 1.53 5.69
N THR A 16 9.97 2.72 5.98
CA THR A 16 9.20 3.97 6.04
C THR A 16 8.70 4.34 4.65
N LEU A 17 9.49 4.06 3.61
CA LEU A 17 9.12 4.27 2.21
C LEU A 17 7.96 3.35 1.81
N ILE A 18 8.01 2.07 2.22
CA ILE A 18 6.88 1.12 2.04
C ILE A 18 5.63 1.61 2.76
N ALA A 19 5.74 1.98 4.04
CA ALA A 19 4.59 2.43 4.84
C ALA A 19 3.95 3.71 4.27
N ARG A 20 4.76 4.68 3.82
CA ARG A 20 4.24 5.96 3.30
C ARG A 20 3.66 5.87 1.90
N ASN A 21 4.15 4.93 1.08
CA ASN A 21 3.80 4.87 -0.33
C ASN A 21 3.00 3.61 -0.66
N VAL A 22 3.62 2.43 -0.50
CA VAL A 22 3.05 1.16 -0.94
C VAL A 22 1.82 0.79 -0.11
N GLU A 23 1.86 0.95 1.21
CA GLU A 23 0.72 0.64 2.08
C GLU A 23 -0.51 1.48 1.73
N VAL A 24 -0.31 2.78 1.49
CA VAL A 24 -1.39 3.70 1.11
C VAL A 24 -2.02 3.28 -0.22
N ILE A 25 -1.20 2.89 -1.21
CA ILE A 25 -1.68 2.39 -2.51
C ILE A 25 -2.51 1.12 -2.31
N ILE A 26 -2.01 0.14 -1.54
CA ILE A 26 -2.71 -1.12 -1.23
C ILE A 26 -4.07 -0.82 -0.59
N LYS A 27 -4.08 -0.05 0.51
CA LYS A 27 -5.32 0.27 1.26
C LYS A 27 -6.33 1.01 0.39
N THR A 28 -5.88 1.96 -0.42
CA THR A 28 -6.74 2.73 -1.33
C THR A 28 -7.43 1.82 -2.34
N LEU A 29 -6.65 0.97 -3.02
CA LEU A 29 -7.18 0.10 -4.07
C LEU A 29 -8.09 -1.00 -3.52
N ILE A 30 -7.76 -1.57 -2.36
CA ILE A 30 -8.64 -2.52 -1.67
C ILE A 30 -9.94 -1.83 -1.25
N ALA A 31 -9.88 -0.63 -0.67
CA ALA A 31 -11.06 0.12 -0.28
C ALA A 31 -12.00 0.39 -1.47
N GLN A 32 -11.44 0.82 -2.60
CA GLN A 32 -12.20 1.07 -3.83
C GLN A 32 -12.85 -0.21 -4.38
N ARG A 33 -12.16 -1.35 -4.33
CA ARG A 33 -12.71 -2.64 -4.77
C ARG A 33 -13.85 -3.12 -3.86
N LEU A 34 -13.63 -3.14 -2.54
CA LEU A 34 -14.66 -3.52 -1.56
C LEU A 34 -15.89 -2.60 -1.66
N TYR A 35 -15.68 -1.30 -1.86
CA TYR A 35 -16.78 -0.36 -2.04
C TYR A 35 -17.62 -0.65 -3.30
N ARG A 36 -16.96 -0.99 -4.43
CA ARG A 36 -17.64 -1.40 -5.66
C ARG A 36 -18.42 -2.71 -5.50
N GLU A 37 -18.02 -3.56 -4.57
CA GLU A 37 -18.72 -4.80 -4.21
C GLU A 37 -19.83 -4.61 -3.16
N GLY A 38 -20.10 -3.35 -2.75
CA GLY A 38 -21.23 -3.01 -1.88
C GLY A 38 -20.92 -2.94 -0.39
N PHE A 39 -19.66 -3.07 0.02
CA PHE A 39 -19.27 -2.91 1.42
C PHE A 39 -19.46 -1.46 1.88
N SER A 40 -19.93 -1.27 3.12
CA SER A 40 -20.06 0.08 3.69
C SER A 40 -18.70 0.68 4.04
N GLN A 41 -18.59 2.01 4.07
CA GLN A 41 -17.34 2.68 4.48
C GLN A 41 -16.90 2.28 5.90
N LEU A 42 -17.86 1.98 6.80
CA LEU A 42 -17.58 1.53 8.16
C LEU A 42 -17.04 0.09 8.21
N ASP A 43 -17.51 -0.79 7.33
CA ASP A 43 -16.97 -2.16 7.24
C ASP A 43 -15.55 -2.13 6.68
N ILE A 44 -15.33 -1.35 5.61
CA ILE A 44 -14.02 -1.17 4.99
C ILE A 44 -13.03 -0.57 5.98
N ALA A 45 -13.44 0.44 6.76
CA ALA A 45 -12.61 1.05 7.80
C ALA A 45 -12.15 0.02 8.85
N ARG A 46 -13.06 -0.85 9.30
CA ARG A 46 -12.75 -1.95 10.22
C ARG A 46 -11.80 -2.98 9.63
N ILE A 47 -12.02 -3.38 8.37
CA ILE A 47 -11.16 -4.35 7.66
C ILE A 47 -9.74 -3.81 7.49
N LEU A 48 -9.59 -2.55 7.11
CA LEU A 48 -8.29 -1.93 6.79
C LEU A 48 -7.58 -1.31 7.99
N GLY A 49 -8.22 -1.28 9.16
CA GLY A 49 -7.67 -0.68 10.38
C GLY A 49 -7.41 0.82 10.24
N VAL A 50 -8.31 1.56 9.59
CA VAL A 50 -8.23 3.01 9.41
C VAL A 50 -9.54 3.69 9.78
N SER A 51 -9.55 5.02 9.86
CA SER A 51 -10.77 5.78 10.17
C SER A 51 -11.74 5.81 8.98
N GLN A 52 -13.04 5.95 9.24
CA GLN A 52 -14.04 6.15 8.18
C GLN A 52 -13.75 7.41 7.33
N PRO A 53 -13.34 8.56 7.89
CA PRO A 53 -12.88 9.70 7.09
C PRO A 53 -11.73 9.36 6.12
N THR A 54 -10.79 8.50 6.53
CA THR A 54 -9.72 8.02 5.66
C THR A 54 -10.27 7.23 4.48
N ILE A 55 -11.26 6.36 4.71
CA ILE A 55 -11.96 5.66 3.62
C ILE A 55 -12.69 6.63 2.70
N ASN A 56 -13.35 7.64 3.26
CA ASN A 56 -14.02 8.67 2.47
C ASN A 56 -13.04 9.38 1.54
N MET A 57 -11.87 9.75 2.06
CA MET A 57 -10.77 10.33 1.29
C MET A 57 -10.32 9.39 0.16
N TYR A 58 -10.04 8.12 0.45
CA TYR A 58 -9.66 7.13 -0.59
C TYR A 58 -10.68 6.97 -1.71
N LEU A 59 -11.97 7.19 -1.42
CA LEU A 59 -13.06 7.02 -2.38
C LEU A 59 -13.39 8.29 -3.16
N LYS A 60 -13.18 9.49 -2.57
CA LYS A 60 -13.67 10.76 -3.13
C LYS A 60 -12.59 11.72 -3.58
N ASP A 61 -11.40 11.67 -2.99
CA ASP A 61 -10.33 12.58 -3.33
C ASP A 61 -9.67 12.14 -4.65
N PRO A 62 -9.63 13.01 -5.68
CA PRO A 62 -9.03 12.68 -6.97
C PRO A 62 -7.56 12.24 -6.89
N SER A 63 -6.80 12.70 -5.89
CA SER A 63 -5.40 12.28 -5.68
C SER A 63 -5.27 10.79 -5.34
N TYR A 64 -6.35 10.16 -4.88
CA TYR A 64 -6.45 8.73 -4.57
C TYR A 64 -7.14 7.93 -5.68
N SER A 65 -7.41 8.53 -6.84
CA SER A 65 -8.00 7.81 -7.97
C SER A 65 -7.17 6.59 -8.36
N GLN A 66 -7.83 5.57 -8.92
CA GLN A 66 -7.15 4.35 -9.37
C GLN A 66 -6.02 4.68 -10.36
N GLU A 67 -6.21 5.64 -11.26
CA GLU A 67 -5.19 6.12 -12.19
C GLU A 67 -3.97 6.71 -11.46
N ASN A 68 -4.19 7.60 -10.49
CA ASN A 68 -3.12 8.19 -9.70
C ASN A 68 -2.38 7.14 -8.86
N MET A 69 -3.08 6.15 -8.30
CA MET A 69 -2.45 5.05 -7.58
C MET A 69 -1.57 4.19 -8.50
N MET A 70 -2.06 3.89 -9.72
CA MET A 70 -1.27 3.14 -10.71
C MET A 70 -0.06 3.93 -11.19
N LYS A 71 -0.19 5.26 -11.33
CA LYS A 71 0.95 6.14 -11.68
C LYS A 71 2.01 6.12 -10.59
N ARG A 72 1.64 6.33 -9.31
CA ARG A 72 2.56 6.28 -8.17
C ARG A 72 3.24 4.91 -8.05
N LEU A 73 2.50 3.84 -8.28
CA LEU A 73 3.03 2.48 -8.26
C LEU A 73 4.15 2.28 -9.32
N LYS A 74 3.94 2.79 -10.53
CA LYS A 74 4.96 2.77 -11.59
C LYS A 74 6.17 3.64 -11.25
N GLU A 75 5.95 4.81 -10.64
CA GLU A 75 7.03 5.71 -10.18
C GLU A 75 7.91 5.05 -9.10
N ILE A 76 7.35 4.13 -8.31
CA ILE A 76 8.09 3.33 -7.32
C ILE A 76 8.82 2.13 -7.98
N GLY A 77 8.67 1.92 -9.29
CA GLY A 77 9.32 0.83 -10.02
C GLY A 77 8.62 -0.52 -9.85
N LEU A 78 7.36 -0.53 -9.41
CA LEU A 78 6.57 -1.76 -9.30
C LEU A 78 5.86 -2.08 -10.62
N ASP A 79 5.82 -3.37 -10.97
CA ASP A 79 5.08 -3.82 -12.14
C ASP A 79 3.56 -3.83 -11.84
N PRO A 80 2.73 -3.14 -12.64
CA PRO A 80 1.29 -3.08 -12.38
C PRO A 80 0.57 -4.42 -12.46
N LYS A 81 1.06 -5.38 -13.26
CA LYS A 81 0.42 -6.68 -13.39
C LYS A 81 0.72 -7.53 -12.16
N GLU A 82 1.99 -7.66 -11.78
CA GLU A 82 2.40 -8.37 -10.56
C GLU A 82 1.70 -7.83 -9.31
N PHE A 83 1.56 -6.51 -9.23
CA PHE A 83 0.86 -5.87 -8.12
C PHE A 83 -0.64 -6.15 -8.11
N ASN A 84 -1.29 -6.15 -9.27
CA ASN A 84 -2.71 -6.48 -9.35
C ASN A 84 -2.97 -7.95 -8.98
N ASP A 85 -2.13 -8.88 -9.42
CA ASP A 85 -2.22 -10.30 -9.05
C ASP A 85 -2.11 -10.46 -7.52
N PHE A 86 -1.17 -9.74 -6.90
CA PHE A 86 -1.05 -9.66 -5.43
C PHE A 86 -2.30 -9.07 -4.77
N LEU A 87 -2.90 -8.00 -5.30
CA LEU A 87 -4.13 -7.44 -4.74
C LEU A 87 -5.31 -8.41 -4.85
N GLU A 88 -5.45 -9.15 -5.96
CA GLU A 88 -6.51 -10.16 -6.10
C GLU A 88 -6.37 -11.26 -5.03
N GLU A 89 -5.14 -11.72 -4.78
CA GLU A 89 -4.85 -12.67 -3.71
C GLU A 89 -5.24 -12.11 -2.34
N ILE A 90 -4.86 -10.87 -2.02
CA ILE A 90 -5.24 -10.21 -0.76
C ILE A 90 -6.77 -10.07 -0.64
N MET A 91 -7.45 -9.65 -1.71
CA MET A 91 -8.91 -9.54 -1.73
C MET A 91 -9.59 -10.88 -1.47
N PHE A 92 -9.08 -11.96 -2.08
CA PHE A 92 -9.59 -13.32 -1.85
C PHE A 92 -9.46 -13.72 -0.37
N LEU A 93 -8.30 -13.47 0.25
CA LEU A 93 -8.06 -13.80 1.66
C LEU A 93 -8.94 -12.96 2.61
N ILE A 94 -9.09 -11.66 2.34
CA ILE A 94 -9.96 -10.76 3.13
C ILE A 94 -11.41 -11.26 3.12
N LYS A 95 -11.95 -11.61 1.94
CA LYS A 95 -13.34 -12.07 1.80
C LYS A 95 -13.62 -13.38 2.54
N ARG A 96 -12.61 -14.20 2.75
CA ARG A 96 -12.73 -15.47 3.51
C ARG A 96 -12.47 -15.31 5.00
N GLY A 97 -12.19 -14.08 5.47
CA GLY A 97 -11.86 -13.82 6.87
C GLY A 97 -10.52 -14.41 7.31
N LEU A 98 -9.61 -14.70 6.35
CA LEU A 98 -8.31 -15.31 6.61
C LEU A 98 -7.29 -14.23 7.01
N THR A 99 -7.51 -13.58 8.16
CA THR A 99 -6.72 -12.41 8.60
C THR A 99 -5.23 -12.71 8.75
N GLU A 100 -4.88 -13.87 9.31
CA GLU A 100 -3.46 -14.26 9.48
C GLU A 100 -2.75 -14.43 8.13
N ASP A 101 -3.44 -14.99 7.15
CA ASP A 101 -2.89 -15.16 5.80
C ASP A 101 -2.72 -13.82 5.08
N VAL A 102 -3.66 -12.89 5.25
CA VAL A 102 -3.51 -11.51 4.74
C VAL A 102 -2.25 -10.88 5.31
N LEU A 103 -2.08 -10.91 6.64
CA LEU A 103 -0.91 -10.31 7.30
C LEU A 103 0.39 -10.98 6.85
N ARG A 104 0.42 -12.31 6.81
CA ARG A 104 1.57 -13.07 6.31
C ARG A 104 1.91 -12.66 4.88
N ARG A 105 0.91 -12.54 4.01
CA ARG A 105 1.13 -12.20 2.61
C ARG A 105 1.64 -10.77 2.42
N LEU A 106 1.11 -9.82 3.18
CA LEU A 106 1.61 -8.44 3.22
C LEU A 106 3.09 -8.41 3.66
N VAL A 107 3.45 -9.12 4.73
CA VAL A 107 4.84 -9.17 5.23
C VAL A 107 5.79 -9.78 4.21
N VAL A 108 5.42 -10.91 3.60
CA VAL A 108 6.23 -11.55 2.56
C VAL A 108 6.41 -10.61 1.37
N TYR A 109 5.35 -9.93 0.95
CA TYR A 109 5.42 -8.96 -0.14
C TYR A 109 6.34 -7.78 0.20
N SER A 110 6.18 -7.16 1.37
CA SER A 110 7.04 -6.06 1.82
C SER A 110 8.51 -6.48 1.88
N ASN A 111 8.81 -7.65 2.45
CA ASN A 111 10.18 -8.16 2.49
C ASN A 111 10.75 -8.42 1.09
N SER A 112 9.94 -8.94 0.17
CA SER A 112 10.36 -9.14 -1.22
C SER A 112 10.73 -7.81 -1.88
N LEU A 113 9.95 -6.75 -1.65
CA LEU A 113 10.25 -5.40 -2.16
C LEU A 113 11.55 -4.87 -1.59
N LEU A 114 11.75 -4.97 -0.27
CA LEU A 114 12.98 -4.55 0.40
C LEU A 114 14.21 -5.30 -0.12
N SER A 115 14.09 -6.61 -0.34
CA SER A 115 15.20 -7.44 -0.83
C SER A 115 15.54 -7.21 -2.31
N SER A 116 14.57 -6.73 -3.10
CA SER A 116 14.73 -6.56 -4.55
C SER A 116 15.52 -5.31 -4.94
N LEU A 117 15.81 -4.43 -3.98
CA LEU A 117 16.43 -3.10 -4.20
C LEU A 117 15.65 -2.18 -5.16
N LYS A 118 14.43 -2.56 -5.61
CA LYS A 118 13.56 -1.74 -6.47
C LYS A 118 13.21 -0.38 -5.87
N LEU A 119 13.27 -0.28 -4.54
CA LEU A 119 12.98 0.95 -3.79
C LEU A 119 14.18 1.88 -3.63
N CYS A 120 15.39 1.46 -4.06
CA CYS A 120 16.62 2.24 -3.89
C CYS A 120 16.64 3.50 -4.75
N ASP A 121 15.96 3.51 -5.89
CA ASP A 121 15.87 4.71 -6.74
C ASP A 121 14.91 5.78 -6.15
N TYR A 122 14.19 5.46 -5.07
CA TYR A 122 13.14 6.29 -4.48
C TYR A 122 13.48 6.83 -3.07
N HIS A 123 14.61 6.43 -2.48
CA HIS A 123 15.11 6.97 -1.21
C HIS A 123 16.43 7.70 -1.43
#